data_AF-A0A7C0X1I9-F1
#
_entry.id   AF-A0A7C0X1I9-F1
#
_cell.length_a   1.000
_cell.length_b   1.000
_cell.length_c   1.000
_cell.angle_alpha   90.00
_cell.angle_beta   90.00
_cell.angle_gamma   90.00
#
_symmetry.space_group_name_H-M   'P 1'
#
loop_
_entity.id
_entity.type
_entity.pdbx_description
1 polymer ?
#
loop_
_entity_poly.entity_id
_entity_poly.type
_entity_poly.pdbx_seq_one_letter_code
_entity_poly.pdbx_strand_id
1 'polypeptide(L)' 'LPNDALIAATCKYHGITRIATFDDDFRRVDFLEVITPG' A
#
# COMPACT_ATOMS: atom_id res chain seq x y z
N LEU A 1 10.31 -2.31 5.73
CA LEU A 1 11.20 -1.17 6.05
C LEU A 1 10.38 0.01 6.58
N PRO A 2 10.97 1.01 7.27
CA PRO A 2 10.22 2.19 7.73
C PRO A 2 9.51 2.96 6.60
N ASN A 3 9.96 2.81 5.34
CA ASN A 3 9.27 3.35 4.17
C ASN A 3 7.88 2.74 3.95
N ASP A 4 7.71 1.42 4.11
CA ASP A 4 6.43 0.75 3.83
C ASP A 4 5.35 1.23 4.80
N ALA A 5 5.74 1.44 6.07
CA ALA A 5 4.87 2.02 7.09
C ALA A 5 4.50 3.48 6.76
N LEU A 6 5.44 4.29 6.26
CA LEU A 6 5.18 5.67 5.85
C LEU A 6 4.24 5.72 4.63
N ILE A 7 4.48 4.88 3.61
CA ILE A 7 3.63 4.76 2.43
C ILE A 7 2.21 4.36 2.85
N ALA A 8 2.06 3.33 3.68
CA ALA A 8 0.75 2.91 4.19
C ALA A 8 0.06 4.03 4.99
N ALA A 9 0.79 4.73 5.88
CA ALA A 9 0.25 5.85 6.65
C ALA A 9 -0.22 7.00 5.74
N THR A 10 0.55 7.35 4.71
CA THR A 10 0.19 8.35 3.70
C THR A 10 -1.06 7.92 2.94
N CYS A 11 -1.13 6.67 2.46
CA CYS A 11 -2.33 6.16 1.79
C CYS A 11 -3.57 6.26 2.68
N LYS A 12 -3.46 5.85 3.95
CA LYS A 12 -4.55 5.94 4.93
C LYS A 12 -4.99 7.39 5.16
N TYR A 13 -4.04 8.31 5.33
CA TYR A 13 -4.31 9.73 5.56
C TYR A 13 -5.03 10.38 4.37
N HIS A 14 -4.68 9.99 3.14
CA HIS A 14 -5.30 10.51 1.91
C HIS A 14 -6.50 9.72 1.41
N GLY A 15 -6.95 8.68 2.12
CA GLY A 15 -8.08 7.84 1.70
C GLY A 15 -7.79 6.98 0.46
N ILE A 16 -6.53 6.69 0.18
CA ILE A 16 -6.12 5.80 -0.90
C ILE A 16 -6.28 4.36 -0.42
N THR A 17 -7.15 3.62 -1.09
CA THR A 17 -7.44 2.21 -0.77
C THR A 17 -6.84 1.22 -1.78
N ARG A 18 -6.25 1.72 -2.87
CA ARG A 18 -5.68 0.90 -3.95
C ARG A 18 -4.28 1.37 -4.27
N ILE A 19 -3.32 0.45 -4.32
CA ILE A 19 -1.92 0.75 -4.63
C ILE A 19 -1.41 -0.16 -5.75
N ALA A 20 -0.75 0.45 -6.73
CA ALA A 20 -0.09 -0.27 -7.81
C ALA A 20 1.40 -0.43 -7.47
N THR A 21 1.83 -1.65 -7.14
CA THR A 21 3.21 -1.93 -6.72
C THR A 21 3.59 -3.38 -7.02
N PHE A 22 4.89 -3.64 -7.16
CA PHE A 22 5.47 -4.99 -7.21
C PHE A 22 5.97 -5.46 -5.84
N ASP A 23 5.81 -4.63 -4.81
CA ASP A 23 6.14 -4.99 -3.43
C ASP A 23 4.97 -5.70 -2.76
N ASP A 24 5.13 -7.01 -2.58
CA ASP A 24 4.11 -7.89 -2.03
C ASP A 24 3.86 -7.69 -0.53
N ASP A 25 4.73 -6.97 0.20
CA ASP A 25 4.53 -6.70 1.63
C ASP A 25 3.27 -5.87 1.89
N PHE A 26 2.85 -5.03 0.93
CA PHE A 26 1.62 -4.25 1.04
C PHE A 26 0.35 -5.10 1.02
N ARG A 27 0.42 -6.38 0.60
CA ARG A 27 -0.72 -7.30 0.68
C ARG A 27 -1.12 -7.64 2.12
N ARG A 28 -0.26 -7.34 3.10
CA ARG A 28 -0.53 -7.54 4.54
C ARG A 28 -1.20 -6.34 5.21
N VAL A 29 -1.47 -5.27 4.45
CA VAL A 29 -2.07 -4.04 4.97
C VAL A 29 -3.58 -4.09 4.71
N ASP A 30 -4.37 -4.30 5.78
CA ASP A 30 -5.80 -4.63 5.70
C ASP A 30 -6.68 -3.65 4.89
N PHE A 31 -6.28 -2.37 4.77
CA PHE A 31 -7.05 -1.35 4.06
C PHE A 31 -6.57 -1.08 2.62
N LEU A 32 -5.52 -1.76 2.17
CA LEU A 32 -4.95 -1.59 0.83
C LEU A 32 -5.23 -2.80 -0.05
N GLU A 33 -5.83 -2.55 -1.21
CA GLU A 33 -5.87 -3.48 -2.32
C GLU A 33 -4.63 -3.28 -3.19
N VAL A 34 -3.81 -4.32 -3.31
CA VAL A 34 -2.63 -4.30 -4.17
C VAL A 34 -3.02 -4.70 -5.59
N ILE A 35 -2.80 -3.80 -6.54
CA ILE A 35 -2.98 -4.03 -7.98
C ILE A 35 -1.59 -4.30 -8.57
N THR A 36 -1.41 -5.47 -9.18
CA THR A 36 -0.17 -5.76 -9.91
C THR A 36 -0.24 -5.14 -11.30
N PRO A 37 0.64 -4.18 -11.66
CA PRO A 37 0.71 -3.66 -13.01
C PRO A 37 1.14 -4.78 -13.98
N GLY A 38 0.43 -4.91 -15.11
CA GLY A 38 0.80 -5.82 -16.20
C GLY A 38 1.86 -5.25 -17.14
#